data_AF-A0A0D0GI53-F1
#
_entry.id   AF-A0A0D0GI53-F1
#
_cell.length_a   1.000
_cell.length_b   1.000
_cell.length_c   1.000
_cell.angle_alpha   90.00
_cell.angle_beta   90.00
_cell.angle_gamma   90.00
#
_symmetry.space_group_name_H-M   'P 1'
#
loop_
_entity.id
_entity.type
_entity.pdbx_description
1 polymer ?
#
loop_
_entity_poly.entity_id
_entity_poly.type
_entity_poly.pdbx_seq_one_letter_code
_entity_poly.pdbx_strand_id
1 'polypeptide(L)'
;MQLLKNYFPILLTFLLLSCKNKAGNQSDPAKKTDTIIQDKTVIAKDTPEVRAVRSSVIDTTAILAAFKNTVKTAQFRKELGIARDDSDGSLFDSERPILIGDLNGDQLPDAIMPFSIEGRGGGNNWDAHYAIFINKGDKLEYKSSFSRGGDLAERQVQFMSIQNNVIKGAEVPGFKFPEGDSIAVSYIYKKGGLVEK
;
A
#
# COMPACT_ATOMS: atom_id res chain seq x y z
N MET A 1 -16.02 16.90 55.02
CA MET A 1 -15.11 17.80 54.28
C MET A 1 -15.28 17.50 52.80
N GLN A 2 -16.27 18.11 52.12
CA GLN A 2 -16.16 19.37 51.35
C GLN A 2 -15.03 19.33 50.30
N LEU A 3 -15.37 19.08 49.03
CA LEU A 3 -15.52 20.06 47.91
C LEU A 3 -14.16 20.36 47.24
N LEU A 4 -13.95 20.27 45.92
CA LEU A 4 -14.69 20.94 44.85
C LEU A 4 -14.57 20.18 43.50
N LYS A 5 -15.62 20.38 42.71
CA LYS A 5 -15.75 20.10 41.27
C LYS A 5 -15.18 21.29 40.50
N ASN A 6 -14.47 21.05 39.40
CA ASN A 6 -14.22 22.07 38.37
C ASN A 6 -14.95 21.69 37.09
N TYR A 7 -16.12 22.32 36.91
CA TYR A 7 -16.77 22.55 35.61
C TYR A 7 -16.30 23.91 35.10
N PHE A 8 -15.99 24.02 33.81
CA PHE A 8 -16.17 25.28 33.08
C PHE A 8 -16.41 24.99 31.59
N PRO A 9 -17.64 25.19 31.09
CA PRO A 9 -17.91 25.36 29.67
C PRO A 9 -17.90 26.85 29.33
N ILE A 10 -17.33 27.23 28.18
CA ILE A 10 -17.53 28.58 27.63
C ILE A 10 -18.17 28.45 26.25
N LEU A 11 -19.48 28.73 26.27
CA LEU A 11 -20.37 29.10 25.19
C LEU A 11 -20.10 30.58 24.79
N LEU A 12 -20.84 31.07 23.78
CA LEU A 12 -21.04 32.47 23.35
C LEU A 12 -20.03 33.01 22.30
N THR A 13 -20.41 33.72 21.22
CA THR A 13 -21.72 34.15 20.68
C THR A 13 -21.54 34.60 19.23
N PHE A 14 -22.55 34.40 18.39
CA PHE A 14 -22.71 35.13 17.12
C PHE A 14 -23.01 36.61 17.40
N LEU A 15 -22.32 37.52 16.68
CA LEU A 15 -22.76 38.91 16.52
C LEU A 15 -23.01 39.17 15.02
N LEU A 16 -24.28 39.23 14.67
CA LEU A 16 -24.78 39.84 13.43
C LEU A 16 -24.89 41.35 13.69
N LEU A 17 -24.04 42.16 13.05
CA LEU A 17 -24.33 43.59 12.88
C LEU A 17 -25.03 43.82 11.54
N SER A 18 -26.34 44.06 11.67
CA SER A 18 -27.18 44.71 10.68
C SER A 18 -26.93 46.23 10.74
N CYS A 19 -26.64 46.85 9.60
CA CYS A 19 -26.77 48.29 9.42
C CYS A 19 -27.71 48.58 8.24
N LYS A 20 -28.70 49.42 8.55
CA LYS A 20 -29.81 49.88 7.70
C LYS A 20 -29.35 50.83 6.58
N ASN A 21 -30.15 50.80 5.52
CA ASN A 21 -30.09 51.57 4.28
C ASN A 21 -30.11 53.11 4.45
N LYS A 22 -29.42 53.80 3.54
CA LYS A 22 -29.80 55.15 3.08
C LYS A 22 -29.91 55.12 1.56
N ALA A 23 -31.07 55.53 1.05
CA ALA A 23 -31.41 55.59 -0.36
C ALA A 23 -30.78 56.82 -1.03
N GLY A 24 -30.30 56.64 -2.26
CA GLY A 24 -29.89 57.68 -3.19
C GLY A 24 -29.74 57.07 -4.58
N ASN A 25 -30.66 57.40 -5.49
CA ASN A 25 -30.69 56.99 -6.89
C ASN A 25 -29.45 57.47 -7.67
N GLN A 26 -28.75 56.58 -8.38
CA GLN A 26 -28.31 56.85 -9.76
C GLN A 26 -27.75 55.59 -10.46
N SER A 27 -28.40 55.25 -11.57
CA SER A 27 -27.92 54.56 -12.78
C SER A 27 -27.00 53.32 -12.67
N ASP A 28 -27.52 52.19 -13.17
CA ASP A 28 -26.81 50.96 -13.53
C ASP A 28 -25.47 51.19 -14.25
N PRO A 29 -24.49 50.31 -13.98
CA PRO A 29 -24.07 49.41 -15.05
C PRO A 29 -23.97 47.95 -14.60
N ALA A 30 -24.63 47.08 -15.38
CA ALA A 30 -24.39 45.65 -15.59
C ALA A 30 -23.64 44.88 -14.48
N LYS A 31 -24.41 44.18 -13.64
CA LYS A 31 -23.88 43.17 -12.72
C LYS A 31 -23.35 41.98 -13.53
N LYS A 32 -22.03 41.93 -13.70
CA LYS A 32 -21.29 40.80 -14.24
C LYS A 32 -21.51 39.60 -13.32
N THR A 33 -22.37 38.66 -13.71
CA THR A 33 -22.43 37.33 -13.11
C THR A 33 -21.12 36.64 -13.42
N ASP A 34 -20.31 36.38 -12.40
CA ASP A 34 -19.18 35.45 -12.49
C ASP A 34 -19.75 34.04 -12.65
N THR A 35 -20.17 33.72 -13.87
CA THR A 35 -20.41 32.35 -14.29
C THR A 35 -19.04 31.68 -14.34
N ILE A 36 -18.74 30.79 -13.39
CA ILE A 36 -17.66 29.82 -13.57
C ILE A 36 -18.06 28.96 -14.76
N ILE A 37 -17.57 29.30 -15.94
CA ILE A 37 -17.61 28.44 -17.10
C ILE A 37 -16.65 27.30 -16.78
N GLN A 38 -17.18 26.18 -16.29
CA GLN A 38 -16.46 24.92 -16.40
C GLN A 38 -16.46 24.58 -17.89
N ASP A 39 -15.41 24.96 -18.60
CA ASP A 39 -15.08 24.38 -19.89
C ASP A 39 -14.83 22.89 -19.65
N LYS A 40 -15.90 22.10 -19.72
CA LYS A 40 -15.82 20.65 -19.83
C LYS A 40 -15.37 20.36 -21.25
N THR A 41 -14.07 20.49 -21.48
CA THR A 41 -13.44 19.92 -22.66
C THR A 41 -13.73 18.42 -22.62
N VAL A 42 -14.52 17.94 -23.58
CA VAL A 42 -14.76 16.51 -23.76
C VAL A 42 -13.44 15.91 -24.20
N ILE A 43 -12.65 15.45 -23.23
CA ILE A 43 -11.43 14.73 -23.53
C ILE A 43 -11.84 13.37 -24.09
N ALA A 44 -11.36 13.05 -25.29
CA ALA A 44 -11.60 11.75 -25.92
C ALA A 44 -11.19 10.62 -24.94
N LYS A 45 -12.01 9.56 -24.89
CA LYS A 45 -11.96 8.43 -23.93
C LYS A 45 -10.59 7.73 -23.79
N ASP A 46 -9.64 8.02 -24.66
CA ASP A 46 -8.35 7.33 -24.83
C ASP A 46 -7.13 8.26 -24.86
N THR A 47 -7.22 9.47 -24.31
CA THR A 47 -6.03 10.29 -24.08
C THR A 47 -5.16 9.70 -22.95
N PRO A 48 -3.83 9.88 -23.01
CA PRO A 48 -2.92 9.49 -21.93
C PRO A 48 -3.31 10.07 -20.56
N GLU A 49 -3.81 11.32 -20.51
CA GLU A 49 -4.29 11.92 -19.26
C GLU A 49 -5.55 11.22 -18.72
N VAL A 50 -6.45 10.74 -19.58
CA VAL A 50 -7.66 9.99 -19.15
C VAL A 50 -7.32 8.57 -18.72
N ARG A 51 -6.28 7.94 -19.30
CA ARG A 51 -5.71 6.68 -18.78
C ARG A 51 -5.07 6.87 -17.40
N ALA A 52 -4.41 8.00 -17.16
CA ALA A 52 -3.85 8.33 -15.86
C ALA A 52 -4.93 8.51 -14.76
N VAL A 53 -6.17 8.86 -15.13
CA VAL A 53 -7.30 9.01 -14.18
C VAL A 53 -8.00 7.67 -13.89
N ARG A 54 -7.82 6.64 -14.72
CA ARG A 54 -8.18 5.28 -14.32
C ARG A 54 -7.10 4.79 -13.37
N SER A 55 -7.22 5.14 -12.10
CA SER A 55 -6.56 4.39 -11.04
C SER A 55 -6.89 2.92 -11.30
N SER A 56 -5.89 2.14 -11.72
CA SER A 56 -6.01 0.69 -11.74
C SER A 56 -6.12 0.30 -10.28
N VAL A 57 -7.36 0.19 -9.81
CA VAL A 57 -7.67 -0.16 -8.43
C VAL A 57 -7.21 -1.60 -8.25
N ILE A 58 -6.02 -1.79 -7.69
CA ILE A 58 -5.57 -3.10 -7.24
C ILE A 58 -6.13 -3.32 -5.83
N ASP A 59 -6.71 -4.50 -5.62
CA ASP A 59 -7.19 -4.95 -4.33
C ASP A 59 -6.53 -6.29 -3.96
N THR A 60 -6.82 -6.78 -2.77
CA THR A 60 -6.30 -8.07 -2.30
C THR A 60 -6.71 -9.23 -3.21
N THR A 61 -7.87 -9.16 -3.86
CA THR A 61 -8.37 -10.21 -4.76
C THR A 61 -7.53 -10.29 -6.03
N ALA A 62 -7.24 -9.15 -6.65
CA ALA A 62 -6.37 -9.05 -7.82
C ALA A 62 -4.95 -9.54 -7.51
N ILE A 63 -4.43 -9.22 -6.32
CA ILE A 63 -3.09 -9.64 -5.88
C ILE A 63 -3.04 -11.17 -5.66
N LEU A 64 -4.02 -11.74 -4.97
CA LEU A 64 -4.14 -13.19 -4.78
C LEU A 64 -4.27 -13.92 -6.14
N ALA A 65 -5.03 -13.37 -7.08
CA ALA A 65 -5.13 -13.94 -8.42
C ALA A 65 -3.80 -13.86 -9.20
N ALA A 66 -3.08 -12.73 -9.11
CA ALA A 66 -1.76 -12.58 -9.70
C ALA A 66 -0.75 -13.58 -9.11
N PHE A 67 -0.77 -13.78 -7.79
CA PHE A 67 0.07 -14.77 -7.12
C PHE A 67 -0.26 -16.20 -7.55
N LYS A 68 -1.53 -16.60 -7.59
CA LYS A 68 -1.97 -17.92 -8.08
C LYS A 68 -1.52 -18.21 -9.51
N ASN A 69 -1.38 -17.19 -10.35
CA ASN A 69 -0.82 -17.35 -11.68
C ASN A 69 0.72 -17.43 -11.64
N THR A 70 1.35 -16.63 -10.78
CA THR A 70 2.80 -16.57 -10.60
C THR A 70 3.40 -17.90 -10.13
N VAL A 71 2.76 -18.58 -9.18
CA VAL A 71 3.23 -19.88 -8.65
C VAL A 71 3.31 -21.00 -9.72
N LYS A 72 2.64 -20.80 -10.87
CA LYS A 72 2.68 -21.71 -12.02
C LYS A 72 3.83 -21.40 -12.99
N THR A 73 4.51 -20.27 -12.83
CA THR A 73 5.57 -19.84 -13.75
C THR A 73 6.89 -20.53 -13.45
N ALA A 74 7.69 -20.77 -14.50
CA ALA A 74 9.04 -21.34 -14.35
C ALA A 74 9.99 -20.39 -13.62
N GLN A 75 9.82 -19.07 -13.77
CA GLN A 75 10.64 -18.08 -13.07
C GLN A 75 10.48 -18.22 -11.55
N PHE A 76 9.25 -18.16 -11.04
CA PHE A 76 8.96 -18.26 -9.60
C PHE A 76 9.50 -19.57 -9.01
N ARG A 77 9.21 -20.69 -9.66
CA ARG A 77 9.67 -22.01 -9.20
C ARG A 77 11.19 -22.12 -9.19
N LYS A 78 11.87 -21.64 -10.23
CA LYS A 78 13.34 -21.66 -10.31
C LYS A 78 13.97 -20.79 -9.23
N GLU A 79 13.42 -19.59 -9.04
CA GLU A 79 13.93 -18.62 -8.06
C GLU A 79 13.89 -19.19 -6.63
N LEU A 80 12.81 -19.90 -6.30
CA LEU A 80 12.60 -20.47 -4.97
C LEU A 80 13.09 -21.91 -4.83
N GLY A 81 13.68 -22.50 -5.87
CA GLY A 81 14.13 -23.89 -5.86
C GLY A 81 13.00 -24.90 -5.63
N ILE A 82 11.80 -24.65 -6.20
CA ILE A 82 10.65 -25.55 -6.12
C ILE A 82 10.63 -26.43 -7.37
N ALA A 83 10.77 -27.75 -7.22
CA ALA A 83 10.65 -28.71 -8.29
C ALA A 83 9.23 -28.74 -8.90
N ARG A 84 9.10 -29.42 -10.05
CA ARG A 84 7.83 -29.54 -10.77
C ARG A 84 6.89 -30.59 -10.19
N ASP A 85 7.39 -31.47 -9.34
CA ASP A 85 6.67 -32.63 -8.79
C ASP A 85 6.16 -32.40 -7.36
N ASP A 86 6.18 -31.15 -6.90
CA ASP A 86 5.68 -30.70 -5.58
C ASP A 86 6.34 -31.42 -4.38
N SER A 87 7.51 -32.04 -4.59
CA SER A 87 8.31 -32.71 -3.56
C SER A 87 9.05 -31.74 -2.61
N ASP A 88 9.13 -30.46 -2.96
CA ASP A 88 9.93 -29.43 -2.27
C ASP A 88 9.13 -28.55 -1.29
N GLY A 89 7.93 -29.00 -0.90
CA GLY A 89 7.06 -28.32 0.07
C GLY A 89 5.80 -27.71 -0.56
N SER A 90 4.87 -27.31 0.31
CA SER A 90 3.59 -26.71 -0.06
C SER A 90 3.62 -25.19 0.13
N LEU A 91 3.05 -24.47 -0.83
CA LEU A 91 2.92 -23.00 -0.80
C LEU A 91 1.65 -22.59 -0.04
N PHE A 92 1.77 -21.64 0.87
CA PHE A 92 0.65 -21.06 1.61
C PHE A 92 0.59 -19.54 1.41
N ASP A 93 -0.61 -19.04 1.09
CA ASP A 93 -0.90 -17.64 0.76
C ASP A 93 -1.85 -16.96 1.76
N SER A 94 -2.01 -17.56 2.94
CA SER A 94 -2.88 -17.07 4.01
C SER A 94 -2.24 -15.97 4.86
N GLU A 95 -0.94 -15.73 4.72
CA GLU A 95 -0.21 -14.72 5.47
C GLU A 95 -0.68 -13.30 5.17
N ARG A 96 -0.70 -12.44 6.19
CA ARG A 96 -1.19 -11.06 6.10
C ARG A 96 -0.30 -10.14 6.95
N PRO A 97 -0.25 -8.83 6.66
CA PRO A 97 -1.01 -8.10 5.63
C PRO A 97 -0.39 -8.20 4.23
N ILE A 98 -1.24 -8.08 3.20
CA ILE A 98 -0.80 -7.74 1.84
C ILE A 98 -0.58 -6.22 1.82
N LEU A 99 0.59 -5.76 1.38
CA LEU A 99 0.89 -4.34 1.30
C LEU A 99 0.61 -3.83 -0.11
N ILE A 100 -0.01 -2.66 -0.19
CA ILE A 100 -0.33 -1.95 -1.43
C ILE A 100 0.23 -0.54 -1.33
N GLY A 101 0.97 -0.12 -2.36
CA GLY A 101 1.54 1.21 -2.46
C GLY A 101 2.52 1.32 -3.61
N ASP A 102 2.83 2.52 -4.05
CA ASP A 102 3.79 2.75 -5.14
C ASP A 102 5.22 2.37 -4.69
N LEU A 103 5.82 1.37 -5.34
CA LEU A 103 7.19 0.93 -5.06
C LEU A 103 8.21 1.57 -6.00
N ASN A 104 7.80 1.92 -7.22
CA ASN A 104 8.71 2.19 -8.32
C ASN A 104 8.74 3.66 -8.79
N GLY A 105 7.83 4.49 -8.29
CA GLY A 105 7.76 5.93 -8.55
C GLY A 105 6.86 6.31 -9.73
N ASP A 106 6.13 5.35 -10.31
CA ASP A 106 5.22 5.61 -11.44
C ASP A 106 3.81 6.07 -11.01
N GLN A 107 3.59 6.29 -9.70
CA GLN A 107 2.33 6.73 -9.11
C GLN A 107 1.19 5.72 -9.27
N LEU A 108 1.47 4.49 -9.72
CA LEU A 108 0.53 3.39 -9.69
C LEU A 108 0.74 2.57 -8.42
N PRO A 109 -0.34 2.06 -7.80
CA PRO A 109 -0.20 1.17 -6.65
C PRO A 109 0.42 -0.15 -7.12
N ASP A 110 1.53 -0.55 -6.48
CA ASP A 110 2.18 -1.85 -6.59
C ASP A 110 1.78 -2.72 -5.38
N ALA A 111 2.25 -3.97 -5.33
CA ALA A 111 1.91 -4.87 -4.23
C ALA A 111 3.08 -5.71 -3.72
N ILE A 112 3.06 -5.97 -2.42
CA ILE A 112 3.89 -6.97 -1.74
C ILE A 112 2.98 -7.99 -1.06
N MET A 113 3.11 -9.25 -1.45
CA MET A 113 2.29 -10.34 -0.94
C MET A 113 3.15 -11.32 -0.12
N PRO A 114 2.91 -11.47 1.19
CA PRO A 114 3.57 -12.50 1.99
C PRO A 114 3.08 -13.90 1.61
N PHE A 115 3.97 -14.89 1.70
CA PHE A 115 3.68 -16.30 1.55
C PHE A 115 4.74 -17.16 2.26
N SER A 116 4.40 -18.41 2.56
CA SER A 116 5.34 -19.41 3.08
C SER A 116 5.42 -20.64 2.18
N ILE A 117 6.53 -21.37 2.32
CA ILE A 117 6.74 -22.70 1.78
C ILE A 117 6.98 -23.60 2.98
N GLU A 118 6.12 -24.61 3.19
CA GLU A 118 6.19 -25.50 4.35
C GLU A 118 6.44 -26.94 3.92
N GLY A 119 7.13 -27.71 4.78
CA GLY A 119 7.48 -29.11 4.55
C GLY A 119 8.67 -29.30 3.62
N ARG A 120 9.38 -28.24 3.26
CA ARG A 120 10.59 -28.31 2.43
C ARG A 120 11.68 -29.14 3.12
N GLY A 121 12.20 -30.14 2.40
CA GLY A 121 13.16 -31.10 2.96
C GLY A 121 12.57 -32.07 3.99
N GLY A 122 11.23 -32.13 4.09
CA GLY A 122 10.49 -32.92 5.07
C GLY A 122 10.31 -32.23 6.43
N GLY A 123 9.44 -32.80 7.26
CA GLY A 123 9.15 -32.30 8.61
C GLY A 123 8.28 -31.05 8.64
N ASN A 124 8.40 -30.25 9.70
CA ASN A 124 7.65 -29.01 9.93
C ASN A 124 8.47 -27.74 9.59
N ASN A 125 9.49 -27.88 8.75
CA ASN A 125 10.30 -26.75 8.30
C ASN A 125 9.45 -25.81 7.44
N TRP A 126 9.70 -24.53 7.55
CA TRP A 126 9.09 -23.53 6.69
C TRP A 126 10.06 -22.38 6.42
N ASP A 127 9.91 -21.78 5.25
CA ASP A 127 10.57 -20.51 4.91
C ASP A 127 9.53 -19.55 4.33
N ALA A 128 9.64 -18.29 4.72
CA ALA A 128 8.69 -17.25 4.40
C ALA A 128 9.31 -16.19 3.51
N HIS A 129 8.47 -15.63 2.65
CA HIS A 129 8.87 -14.72 1.59
C HIS A 129 7.84 -13.62 1.38
N TYR A 130 8.24 -12.62 0.63
CA TYR A 130 7.38 -11.62 0.02
C TYR A 130 7.48 -11.73 -1.50
N ALA A 131 6.36 -11.91 -2.21
CA ALA A 131 6.29 -11.75 -3.65
C ALA A 131 6.05 -10.28 -4.01
N ILE A 132 6.88 -9.75 -4.91
CA ILE A 132 6.85 -8.34 -5.33
C ILE A 132 6.18 -8.24 -6.69
N PHE A 133 5.10 -7.46 -6.74
CA PHE A 133 4.32 -7.22 -7.95
C PHE A 133 4.37 -5.75 -8.33
N ILE A 134 4.69 -5.49 -9.59
CA ILE A 134 4.63 -4.15 -10.17
C ILE A 134 3.41 -4.04 -11.07
N ASN A 135 2.62 -3.00 -10.86
CA ASN A 135 1.45 -2.70 -11.67
C ASN A 135 1.87 -2.05 -12.99
N LYS A 136 1.47 -2.67 -14.10
CA LYS A 136 1.64 -2.14 -15.46
C LYS A 136 0.31 -1.68 -16.04
N GLY A 137 -0.33 -0.80 -15.27
CA GLY A 137 -1.50 -0.02 -15.69
C GLY A 137 -2.76 -0.84 -15.89
N ASP A 138 -2.87 -2.04 -15.28
CA ASP A 138 -4.06 -2.94 -15.19
C ASP A 138 -3.65 -4.39 -14.85
N LYS A 139 -2.35 -4.70 -14.98
CA LYS A 139 -1.80 -6.03 -14.73
C LYS A 139 -0.69 -5.98 -13.68
N LEU A 140 -0.81 -6.82 -12.66
CA LEU A 140 0.25 -7.08 -11.70
C LEU A 140 1.27 -8.05 -12.29
N GLU A 141 2.49 -7.58 -12.46
CA GLU A 141 3.62 -8.38 -12.93
C GLU A 141 4.53 -8.75 -11.76
N TYR A 142 4.69 -10.05 -11.53
CA TYR A 142 5.70 -10.56 -10.61
C TYR A 142 7.10 -10.15 -11.07
N LYS A 143 7.93 -9.68 -10.14
CA LYS A 143 9.33 -9.30 -10.41
C LYS A 143 10.32 -10.20 -9.70
N SER A 144 10.09 -10.45 -8.42
CA SER A 144 10.97 -11.25 -7.57
C SER A 144 10.27 -11.61 -6.27
N SER A 145 10.94 -12.48 -5.52
CA SER A 145 10.68 -12.83 -4.14
C SER A 145 11.77 -12.25 -3.25
N PHE A 146 11.39 -11.90 -2.03
CA PHE A 146 12.31 -11.48 -0.98
C PHE A 146 12.16 -12.42 0.20
N SER A 147 13.25 -13.11 0.57
CA SER A 147 13.28 -13.96 1.75
C SER A 147 13.13 -13.10 3.00
N ARG A 148 12.13 -13.42 3.83
CA ARG A 148 11.86 -12.69 5.07
C ARG A 148 12.17 -13.52 6.32
N GLY A 149 12.82 -14.68 6.15
CA GLY A 149 13.19 -15.60 7.22
C GLY A 149 12.45 -16.94 7.12
N GLY A 150 12.48 -17.73 8.20
CA GLY A 150 11.91 -19.07 8.25
C GLY A 150 11.97 -19.67 9.64
N ASP A 151 11.69 -20.96 9.75
CA ASP A 151 11.65 -21.71 11.01
C ASP A 151 12.93 -21.56 11.85
N LEU A 152 14.09 -21.59 11.20
CA LEU A 152 15.40 -21.55 11.83
C LEU A 152 16.08 -20.18 11.75
N ALA A 153 15.41 -19.15 11.21
CA ALA A 153 16.02 -17.84 11.10
C ALA A 153 16.10 -17.16 12.47
N GLU A 154 17.27 -16.62 12.83
CA GLU A 154 17.46 -15.83 14.06
C GLU A 154 16.63 -14.55 14.06
N ARG A 155 16.39 -14.00 12.88
CA ARG A 155 15.57 -12.80 12.66
C ARG A 155 14.64 -12.99 11.47
N GLN A 156 13.53 -12.27 11.48
CA GLN A 156 12.57 -12.22 10.39
C GLN A 156 12.25 -10.77 10.02
N VAL A 157 12.04 -10.51 8.73
CA VAL A 157 11.65 -9.19 8.25
C VAL A 157 10.12 -9.10 8.18
N GLN A 158 9.55 -8.17 8.93
CA GLN A 158 8.12 -7.85 8.89
C GLN A 158 7.91 -6.47 8.25
N PHE A 159 7.37 -6.45 7.03
CA PHE A 159 6.97 -5.20 6.39
C PHE A 159 5.60 -4.76 6.91
N MET A 160 5.46 -3.46 7.11
CA MET A 160 4.29 -2.86 7.75
C MET A 160 3.57 -1.88 6.82
N SER A 161 4.30 -1.14 5.99
CA SER A 161 3.70 -0.15 5.10
C SER A 161 4.60 0.20 3.91
N ILE A 162 3.98 0.72 2.85
CA ILE A 162 4.67 1.34 1.72
C ILE A 162 4.28 2.82 1.70
N GLN A 163 5.24 3.73 1.81
CA GLN A 163 5.01 5.18 1.79
C GLN A 163 6.16 5.88 1.07
N ASN A 164 5.83 6.79 0.14
CA ASN A 164 6.82 7.55 -0.64
C ASN A 164 7.92 6.64 -1.23
N ASN A 165 7.50 5.52 -1.85
CA ASN A 165 8.39 4.53 -2.48
C ASN A 165 9.34 3.81 -1.51
N VAL A 166 9.11 3.93 -0.20
CA VAL A 166 9.86 3.25 0.85
C VAL A 166 8.97 2.24 1.55
N ILE A 167 9.45 1.01 1.61
CA ILE A 167 8.85 -0.06 2.42
C ILE A 167 9.41 0.09 3.82
N LYS A 168 8.53 0.26 4.81
CA LYS A 168 8.88 0.31 6.23
C LYS A 168 8.55 -1.01 6.89
N GLY A 169 9.43 -1.45 7.78
CA GLY A 169 9.23 -2.66 8.53
C GLY A 169 10.12 -2.73 9.76
N ALA A 170 10.18 -3.92 10.35
CA ALA A 170 11.12 -4.27 11.39
C ALA A 170 11.73 -5.64 11.11
N GLU A 171 13.01 -5.79 11.39
CA GLU A 171 13.55 -7.10 11.71
C GLU A 171 13.15 -7.43 13.14
N VAL A 172 12.47 -8.56 13.31
CA VAL A 172 12.03 -9.07 14.60
C VAL A 172 12.78 -10.35 14.95
N PRO A 173 12.87 -10.74 16.23
CA PRO A 173 13.41 -12.02 16.61
C PRO A 173 12.69 -13.21 15.95
N GLY A 174 13.45 -14.25 15.64
CA GLY A 174 12.97 -15.47 15.01
C GLY A 174 12.02 -16.28 15.88
N PHE A 175 11.25 -17.19 15.28
CA PHE A 175 10.29 -18.02 16.04
C PHE A 175 10.99 -18.86 17.13
N LYS A 176 12.16 -19.43 16.82
CA LYS A 176 12.97 -20.21 17.77
C LYS A 176 13.98 -19.36 18.56
N PHE A 177 14.09 -18.08 18.25
CA PHE A 177 14.99 -17.13 18.91
C PHE A 177 14.17 -15.90 19.33
N PRO A 178 13.17 -16.05 20.23
CA PRO A 178 12.23 -14.98 20.54
C PRO A 178 12.83 -13.84 21.37
N GLU A 179 14.06 -14.03 21.86
CA GLU A 179 14.78 -13.05 22.64
C GLU A 179 15.43 -11.99 21.74
N GLY A 180 15.38 -10.73 22.18
CA GLY A 180 16.05 -9.62 21.51
C GLY A 180 15.09 -8.52 21.03
N ASP A 181 15.69 -7.40 20.66
CA ASP A 181 14.95 -6.23 20.23
C ASP A 181 14.57 -6.30 18.75
N SER A 182 13.47 -5.61 18.42
CA SER A 182 13.09 -5.34 17.04
C SER A 182 13.89 -4.15 16.50
N ILE A 183 14.42 -4.27 15.29
CA ILE A 183 15.22 -3.25 14.62
C ILE A 183 14.39 -2.69 13.48
N ALA A 184 14.16 -1.37 13.46
CA ALA A 184 13.46 -0.73 12.36
C ALA A 184 14.29 -0.82 11.07
N VAL A 185 13.68 -1.27 9.98
CA VAL A 185 14.33 -1.39 8.67
C VAL A 185 13.53 -0.66 7.60
N SER A 186 14.22 -0.29 6.52
CA SER A 186 13.61 0.38 5.37
C SER A 186 14.19 -0.17 4.08
N TYR A 187 13.33 -0.46 3.12
CA TYR A 187 13.73 -0.96 1.81
C TYR A 187 13.17 -0.06 0.71
N ILE A 188 13.88 -0.06 -0.42
CA ILE A 188 13.41 0.52 -1.68
C ILE A 188 13.42 -0.56 -2.76
N TYR A 189 12.49 -0.45 -3.71
CA TYR A 189 12.52 -1.30 -4.89
C TYR A 189 13.49 -0.72 -5.92
N LYS A 190 14.47 -1.52 -6.35
CA LYS A 190 15.50 -1.11 -7.30
C LYS A 190 15.95 -2.30 -8.14
N LYS A 191 16.04 -2.12 -9.46
CA LYS A 191 16.54 -3.14 -10.40
C LYS A 191 15.84 -4.52 -10.27
N GLY A 192 14.54 -4.54 -10.00
CA GLY A 192 13.79 -5.80 -9.93
C GLY A 192 13.73 -6.46 -8.56
N GLY A 193 14.34 -5.89 -7.51
CA GLY A 193 14.32 -6.44 -6.16
C GLY A 193 14.32 -5.36 -5.09
N LEU A 194 14.32 -5.78 -3.82
CA LEU A 194 14.38 -4.87 -2.67
C LEU A 194 15.83 -4.70 -2.20
N VAL A 195 16.18 -3.47 -1.87
CA VAL A 195 17.49 -3.11 -1.31
C VAL A 195 17.26 -2.30 -0.05
N GLU A 196 18.00 -2.59 1.01
CA GLU A 196 17.97 -1.82 2.24
C GLU A 196 18.43 -0.37 1.96
N LYS A 197 17.75 0.59 2.58
CA LYS A 197 17.94 2.02 2.36
C LYS A 197 18.97 2.63 3.30
#